data_AF-A0A6V7VMD2-F1
#
_entry.id   AF-A0A6V7VMD2-F1
#
_cell.length_a   1.000
_cell.length_b   1.000
_cell.length_c   1.000
_cell.angle_alpha   90.00
_cell.angle_beta   90.00
_cell.angle_gamma   90.00
#
_symmetry.space_group_name_H-M   'P 1'
#
loop_
_entity.id
_entity.type
_entity.pdbx_description
1 polymer ?
#
loop_
_entity_poly.entity_id
_entity_poly.type
_entity_poly.pdbx_seq_one_letter_code
_entity_poly.pdbx_strand_id
1 'polypeptide(L)'
;MECPLQTGPHLGDLAREYIGSEIKEYVGGACKAYALKMESNKNAKISCVLKVRGITLTADVCKILHFDSFKESVLQYANGGCDNEEDDDFDKGTITVENPNFIRRNLKDGMVYSTKMRKVFRPIIQKGIISNDLKIVNFGQK
;
A
#
# COMPACT_ATOMS: atom_id res chain seq x y z
N MET A 1 14.81 17.35 -20.50
CA MET A 1 13.48 17.91 -20.20
C MET A 1 13.57 18.53 -18.83
N GLU A 2 13.47 19.85 -18.70
CA GLU A 2 13.49 20.49 -17.38
C GLU A 2 12.20 20.15 -16.63
N CYS A 3 12.33 19.81 -15.35
CA CYS A 3 11.17 19.54 -14.50
C CYS A 3 10.45 20.88 -14.25
N PRO A 4 9.15 21.01 -14.55
CA PRO A 4 8.42 22.27 -14.37
C PRO A 4 8.20 22.64 -12.90
N LEU A 5 8.52 21.73 -11.97
CA LEU A 5 8.39 21.94 -10.53
C LEU A 5 9.71 22.47 -9.96
N GLN A 6 9.68 23.68 -9.41
CA GLN A 6 10.83 24.27 -8.73
C GLN A 6 10.98 23.67 -7.33
N THR A 7 12.21 23.29 -6.99
CA THR A 7 12.58 22.85 -5.64
C THR A 7 13.35 23.93 -4.90
N GLY A 8 13.25 23.98 -3.58
CA GLY A 8 13.93 25.00 -2.79
C GLY A 8 14.24 24.55 -1.36
N PRO A 9 15.06 25.33 -0.62
CA PRO A 9 15.49 25.00 0.73
C PRO A 9 14.54 25.53 1.83
N HIS A 10 13.51 26.30 1.49
CA HIS A 10 12.65 26.97 2.47
C HIS A 10 11.44 26.10 2.85
N LEU A 11 10.85 26.41 4.01
CA LEU A 11 9.66 25.72 4.49
C LEU A 11 8.50 25.96 3.51
N GLY A 12 7.93 24.88 2.99
CA GLY A 12 6.85 24.92 2.00
C GLY A 12 7.32 24.68 0.56
N ASP A 13 8.63 24.74 0.32
CA ASP A 13 9.19 24.41 -1.00
C ASP A 13 9.10 22.90 -1.27
N LEU A 14 8.97 22.55 -2.56
CA LEU A 14 9.09 21.16 -2.97
C LEU A 14 10.53 20.69 -2.78
N ALA A 15 10.69 19.48 -2.24
CA ALA A 15 11.99 18.84 -2.08
C ALA A 15 12.08 17.61 -2.96
N ARG A 16 13.25 17.39 -3.57
CA ARG A 16 13.53 16.14 -4.27
C ARG A 16 13.89 15.07 -3.25
N GLU A 17 12.94 14.22 -2.89
CA GLU A 17 13.12 13.20 -1.83
C GLU A 17 14.24 12.18 -2.15
N TYR A 18 14.40 11.81 -3.44
CA TYR A 18 15.37 10.83 -3.90
C TYR A 18 16.40 11.46 -4.86
N ILE A 19 17.33 12.27 -4.35
CA ILE A 19 18.30 13.05 -5.16
C ILE A 19 19.30 12.15 -5.94
N GLY A 20 19.61 10.96 -5.42
CA GLY A 20 20.60 10.04 -6.00
C GLY A 20 20.03 8.83 -6.73
N SER A 21 18.71 8.75 -6.86
CA SER A 21 18.04 7.61 -7.46
C SER A 21 16.97 8.06 -8.44
N GLU A 22 16.75 7.26 -9.48
CA GLU A 22 15.67 7.43 -10.43
C GLU A 22 14.57 6.40 -10.16
N ILE A 23 13.32 6.84 -10.09
CA ILE A 23 12.17 5.95 -9.99
C ILE A 23 11.96 5.32 -11.36
N LYS A 24 12.18 4.01 -11.46
CA LYS A 24 11.95 3.23 -12.68
C LYS A 24 10.54 2.68 -12.77
N GLU A 25 9.93 2.40 -11.62
CA GLU A 25 8.59 1.84 -11.57
C GLU A 25 7.83 2.36 -10.36
N TYR A 26 6.58 2.72 -10.58
CA TYR A 26 5.61 3.10 -9.56
C TYR A 26 4.41 2.16 -9.63
N VAL A 27 4.00 1.63 -8.48
CA VAL A 27 2.78 0.82 -8.35
C VAL A 27 1.93 1.41 -7.24
N GLY A 28 0.68 1.78 -7.54
CA GLY A 28 -0.30 2.25 -6.57
C GLY A 28 -1.44 1.26 -6.43
N GLY A 29 -1.74 0.84 -5.21
CA GLY A 29 -2.80 -0.14 -4.95
C GLY A 29 -3.98 0.41 -4.14
N ALA A 30 -3.78 1.45 -3.33
CA ALA A 30 -4.85 2.14 -2.61
C ALA A 30 -4.36 3.50 -2.07
N CYS A 31 -5.25 4.24 -1.39
CA CYS A 31 -4.84 5.43 -0.64
C CYS A 31 -3.75 5.07 0.39
N LYS A 32 -2.60 5.74 0.31
CA LYS A 32 -1.43 5.49 1.19
C LYS A 32 -0.91 4.04 1.10
N ALA A 33 -1.10 3.38 -0.04
CA ALA A 33 -0.53 2.07 -0.36
C ALA A 33 0.14 2.11 -1.74
N TYR A 34 1.47 2.18 -1.77
CA TYR A 34 2.26 2.29 -3.00
C TYR A 34 3.65 1.64 -2.87
N ALA A 35 4.23 1.27 -4.00
CA ALA A 35 5.56 0.73 -4.13
C ALA A 35 6.37 1.46 -5.20
N LEU A 36 7.66 1.67 -4.93
CA LEU A 36 8.63 2.31 -5.82
C LEU A 36 9.78 1.35 -6.09
N LYS A 37 10.15 1.18 -7.36
CA LYS A 37 11.41 0.57 -7.76
C LYS A 37 12.33 1.67 -8.23
N MET A 38 13.48 1.80 -7.58
CA MET A 38 14.41 2.89 -7.80
C MET A 38 15.78 2.35 -8.17
N GLU A 39 16.43 2.97 -9.14
CA GLU A 39 17.81 2.70 -9.53
C GLU A 39 18.71 3.82 -9.01
N SER A 40 19.79 3.46 -8.33
CA SER A 40 20.82 4.40 -7.90
C SER A 40 21.66 4.88 -9.08
N ASN A 41 21.78 6.20 -9.25
CA ASN A 41 22.57 6.81 -10.32
C ASN A 41 24.08 6.57 -10.17
N LYS A 42 24.54 6.17 -8.97
CA LYS A 42 25.97 5.98 -8.68
C LYS A 42 26.50 4.60 -9.09
N ASN A 43 25.67 3.57 -9.01
CA ASN A 43 26.11 2.18 -9.12
C ASN A 43 25.06 1.25 -9.75
N ALA A 44 24.01 1.78 -10.36
CA ALA A 44 22.89 1.02 -10.93
C ALA A 44 22.23 0.03 -9.95
N LYS A 45 22.41 0.22 -8.64
CA LYS A 45 21.81 -0.65 -7.63
C LYS A 45 20.31 -0.40 -7.58
N ILE A 46 19.54 -1.48 -7.73
CA ILE A 46 18.09 -1.45 -7.57
C ILE A 46 17.72 -1.50 -6.09
N SER A 47 16.79 -0.64 -5.70
CA SER A 47 16.19 -0.59 -4.38
C SER A 47 14.68 -0.49 -4.51
N CYS A 48 13.96 -1.16 -3.60
CA CYS A 48 12.51 -1.13 -3.57
C CYS A 48 12.04 -0.48 -2.28
N VAL A 49 11.06 0.43 -2.39
CA VAL A 49 10.37 1.02 -1.25
C VAL A 49 8.92 0.61 -1.33
N LEU A 50 8.38 0.06 -0.24
CA LEU A 50 6.98 -0.27 -0.11
C LEU A 50 6.39 0.52 1.06
N LYS A 51 5.21 1.09 0.86
CA LYS A 51 4.45 1.80 1.89
C LYS A 51 3.04 1.27 1.86
N VAL A 52 2.59 0.64 2.96
CA VAL A 52 1.22 0.16 3.10
C VAL A 52 0.68 0.62 4.46
N ARG A 53 -0.29 1.53 4.46
CA ARG A 53 -0.88 2.07 5.70
C ARG A 53 -1.42 0.94 6.56
N GLY A 54 -1.11 1.01 7.86
CA GLY A 54 -1.64 0.09 8.86
C GLY A 54 -0.90 -1.24 8.92
N ILE A 55 0.06 -1.52 8.04
CA ILE A 55 0.90 -2.73 8.10
C ILE A 55 2.35 -2.33 8.39
N THR A 56 2.93 -2.96 9.41
CA THR A 56 4.34 -2.75 9.76
C THR A 56 5.19 -3.73 8.95
N LEU A 57 6.11 -3.20 8.14
CA LEU A 57 7.01 -3.98 7.28
C LEU A 57 8.18 -4.56 8.09
N THR A 58 7.90 -5.57 8.91
CA THR A 58 8.93 -6.38 9.59
C THR A 58 9.58 -7.36 8.61
N ALA A 59 10.71 -7.96 8.98
CA ALA A 59 11.39 -8.94 8.14
C ALA A 59 10.48 -10.11 7.72
N ASP A 60 9.64 -10.61 8.63
CA ASP A 60 8.69 -11.69 8.33
C ASP A 60 7.53 -11.22 7.44
N VAL A 61 7.01 -10.02 7.68
CA VAL A 61 5.98 -9.43 6.82
C VAL A 61 6.53 -9.21 5.40
N CYS A 62 7.78 -8.77 5.26
CA CYS A 62 8.42 -8.56 3.95
C CYS A 62 8.62 -9.85 3.14
N LYS A 63 8.64 -11.04 3.77
CA LYS A 63 8.64 -12.32 3.04
C LYS A 63 7.34 -12.51 2.24
N ILE A 64 6.23 -11.95 2.73
CA ILE A 64 4.90 -12.07 2.13
C ILE A 64 4.57 -10.81 1.32
N LEU A 65 4.76 -9.63 1.91
CA LEU A 65 4.41 -8.32 1.37
C LEU A 65 5.67 -7.53 1.02
N HIS A 66 6.07 -7.62 -0.25
CA HIS A 66 7.20 -6.90 -0.83
C HIS A 66 6.78 -6.33 -2.20
N PHE A 67 7.71 -5.69 -2.92
CA PHE A 67 7.41 -5.01 -4.17
C PHE A 67 6.68 -5.90 -5.19
N ASP A 68 7.24 -7.08 -5.47
CA ASP A 68 6.70 -7.97 -6.50
C ASP A 68 5.32 -8.55 -6.12
N SER A 69 5.15 -9.03 -4.88
CA SER A 69 3.84 -9.52 -4.43
C SER A 69 2.78 -8.41 -4.37
N PHE A 70 3.18 -7.19 -3.98
CA PHE A 70 2.28 -6.03 -4.03
C PHE A 70 1.89 -5.68 -5.47
N LYS A 71 2.84 -5.68 -6.40
CA LYS A 71 2.57 -5.43 -7.82
C LYS A 71 1.63 -6.46 -8.41
N GLU A 72 1.87 -7.74 -8.15
CA GLU A 72 1.01 -8.83 -8.60
C GLU A 72 -0.42 -8.65 -8.07
N SER A 73 -0.57 -8.38 -6.77
CA SER A 73 -1.85 -8.07 -6.12
C SER A 73 -2.60 -6.93 -6.83
N VAL A 74 -1.93 -5.83 -7.14
CA VAL A 74 -2.54 -4.68 -7.83
C VAL A 74 -2.92 -5.02 -9.28
N LEU A 75 -2.08 -5.76 -10.00
CA LEU A 75 -2.36 -6.18 -11.37
C LEU A 75 -3.52 -7.17 -11.44
N GLN A 76 -3.61 -8.11 -10.50
CA GLN A 76 -4.74 -9.04 -10.38
C GLN A 76 -6.06 -8.28 -10.17
N TYR A 77 -6.05 -7.25 -9.32
CA TYR A 77 -7.22 -6.38 -9.14
C TYR A 77 -7.59 -5.63 -10.43
N ALA A 78 -6.59 -5.06 -11.13
CA ALA A 78 -6.81 -4.28 -12.35
C ALA A 78 -7.35 -5.11 -13.53
N ASN A 79 -6.95 -6.38 -13.65
CA ASN A 79 -7.27 -7.24 -14.79
C ASN A 79 -8.65 -7.93 -14.70
N GLY A 80 -9.64 -7.32 -14.04
CA GLY A 80 -11.02 -7.83 -14.05
C GLY A 80 -11.49 -8.50 -12.76
N GLY A 81 -10.97 -8.10 -11.59
CA GLY A 81 -11.57 -8.44 -10.30
C GLY A 81 -12.92 -7.76 -10.00
N CYS A 82 -13.57 -7.13 -11.00
CA CYS A 82 -14.73 -6.25 -10.80
C CYS A 82 -16.00 -6.65 -11.58
N ASP A 83 -15.92 -7.57 -12.58
CA ASP A 83 -16.97 -7.67 -13.60
C ASP A 83 -17.68 -9.05 -13.68
N ASN A 84 -17.41 -9.99 -12.77
CA ASN A 84 -18.17 -11.24 -12.70
C ASN A 84 -19.01 -11.26 -11.43
N GLU A 85 -20.32 -11.00 -11.57
CA GLU A 85 -21.32 -10.97 -10.49
C GLU A 85 -21.67 -12.35 -9.91
N GLU A 86 -21.01 -13.44 -10.34
CA GLU A 86 -21.46 -14.82 -10.07
C GLU A 86 -20.46 -15.72 -9.30
N ASP A 87 -19.32 -15.22 -8.83
CA ASP A 87 -18.45 -15.96 -7.91
C ASP A 87 -18.12 -15.13 -6.66
N ASP A 88 -18.05 -15.78 -5.49
CA ASP A 88 -17.63 -15.24 -4.17
C ASP A 88 -16.15 -14.76 -4.16
N ASP A 89 -15.68 -14.09 -5.21
CA ASP A 89 -14.28 -13.77 -5.52
C ASP A 89 -13.82 -12.43 -4.93
N PHE A 90 -14.32 -12.10 -3.72
CA PHE A 90 -13.97 -10.88 -2.97
C PHE A 90 -12.49 -10.79 -2.55
N ASP A 91 -11.69 -11.83 -2.82
CA ASP A 91 -10.31 -12.00 -2.34
C ASP A 91 -9.22 -11.87 -3.44
N LYS A 92 -9.58 -11.57 -4.69
CA LYS A 92 -8.58 -11.41 -5.76
C LYS A 92 -7.63 -10.25 -5.47
N GLY A 93 -6.33 -10.56 -5.47
CA GLY A 93 -5.28 -9.61 -5.12
C GLY A 93 -5.20 -9.27 -3.63
N THR A 94 -5.96 -9.92 -2.75
CA THR A 94 -5.86 -9.67 -1.30
C THR A 94 -4.58 -10.29 -0.74
N ILE A 95 -3.81 -9.51 0.03
CA ILE A 95 -2.64 -9.99 0.76
C ILE A 95 -2.97 -10.04 2.25
N THR A 96 -2.96 -11.24 2.83
CA THR A 96 -3.07 -11.44 4.28
C THR A 96 -1.67 -11.52 4.88
N VAL A 97 -1.42 -10.72 5.92
CA VAL A 97 -0.21 -10.79 6.74
C VAL A 97 -0.56 -11.13 8.18
N GLU A 98 0.17 -12.06 8.76
CA GLU A 98 -0.02 -12.46 10.15
C GLU A 98 1.24 -12.13 10.97
N ASN A 99 1.04 -11.46 12.09
CA ASN A 99 2.07 -11.25 13.09
C ASN A 99 1.72 -12.10 14.32
N PRO A 100 2.45 -13.20 14.58
CA PRO A 100 2.11 -14.12 15.66
C PRO A 100 2.32 -13.52 17.05
N ASN A 101 3.23 -12.54 17.19
CA ASN A 101 3.71 -12.02 18.47
C ASN A 101 3.36 -10.54 18.65
N PHE A 102 2.12 -10.16 18.35
CA PHE A 102 1.68 -8.77 18.54
C PHE A 102 1.37 -8.50 20.01
N ILE A 103 2.03 -7.48 20.57
CA ILE A 103 1.88 -7.10 21.98
C ILE A 103 0.55 -6.35 22.17
N ARG A 104 -0.34 -6.86 23.02
CA ARG A 104 -1.53 -6.15 23.48
C ARG A 104 -1.42 -5.84 24.96
N ARG A 105 -1.84 -4.62 25.32
CA ARG A 105 -2.03 -4.20 26.70
C ARG A 105 -3.50 -4.29 27.07
N ASN A 106 -3.79 -4.82 28.24
CA ASN A 106 -5.09 -4.71 28.87
C ASN A 106 -5.00 -3.63 29.96
N LEU A 107 -5.63 -2.49 29.69
CA LEU A 107 -5.59 -1.33 30.59
C LEU A 107 -6.36 -1.55 31.91
N LYS A 108 -7.33 -2.47 31.92
CA LYS A 108 -8.12 -2.77 33.13
C LYS A 108 -7.30 -3.59 34.12
N ASP A 109 -6.58 -4.58 33.60
CA ASP A 109 -5.84 -5.54 34.42
C ASP A 109 -4.36 -5.17 34.58
N GLY A 110 -3.88 -4.12 33.90
CA GLY A 110 -2.47 -3.72 33.90
C GLY A 110 -1.53 -4.72 33.21
N MET A 111 -2.07 -5.74 32.54
CA MET A 111 -1.32 -6.85 31.97
C MET A 111 -0.94 -6.61 30.51
N VAL A 112 0.18 -7.20 30.11
CA VAL A 112 0.67 -7.21 28.72
C VAL A 112 0.81 -8.66 28.28
N TYR A 113 0.22 -9.01 27.14
CA TYR A 113 0.30 -10.35 26.57
C TYR A 113 0.51 -10.31 25.06
N SER A 114 1.16 -11.34 24.54
CA SER A 114 1.33 -11.54 23.11
C SER A 114 0.11 -12.23 22.53
N THR A 115 -0.41 -11.72 21.42
CA THR A 115 -1.49 -12.33 20.65
C THR A 115 -1.13 -12.33 19.18
N LYS A 116 -1.70 -13.28 18.43
CA LYS A 116 -1.66 -13.24 16.98
C LYS A 116 -2.48 -12.04 16.49
N MET A 117 -1.97 -11.33 15.49
CA MET A 117 -2.66 -10.25 14.79
C MET A 117 -2.64 -10.55 13.30
N ARG A 118 -3.83 -10.63 12.70
CA ARG A 118 -4.02 -10.71 11.25
C ARG A 118 -4.32 -9.33 10.70
N LYS A 119 -3.66 -8.95 9.60
CA LYS A 119 -3.98 -7.76 8.81
C LYS A 119 -4.15 -8.16 7.37
N VAL A 120 -5.02 -7.43 6.68
CA VAL A 120 -5.37 -7.70 5.29
C VAL A 120 -5.17 -6.43 4.50
N PHE A 121 -4.41 -6.52 3.41
CA PHE A 121 -4.31 -5.50 2.39
C PHE A 121 -5.16 -5.91 1.19
N ARG A 122 -6.03 -5.01 0.75
CA ARG A 122 -6.83 -5.16 -0.46
C ARG A 122 -6.60 -3.95 -1.37
N PRO A 123 -6.25 -4.15 -2.65
CA PRO A 123 -6.19 -3.05 -3.60
C PRO A 123 -7.59 -2.42 -3.78
N ILE A 124 -7.67 -1.10 -3.65
CA ILE A 124 -8.89 -0.31 -3.85
C ILE A 124 -8.47 1.05 -4.41
N ILE A 125 -8.70 1.28 -5.70
CA ILE A 125 -8.32 2.54 -6.40
C ILE A 125 -9.54 3.45 -6.62
N GLN A 126 -10.67 3.17 -5.96
CA GLN A 126 -11.90 3.96 -6.10
C GLN A 126 -12.14 4.89 -4.92
N LYS A 127 -12.72 6.05 -5.21
CA LYS A 127 -13.29 6.96 -4.22
C LYS A 127 -14.72 6.49 -3.94
N GLY A 128 -15.08 6.28 -2.68
CA GLY A 128 -16.46 6.01 -2.31
C GLY A 128 -17.28 7.30 -2.15
N ILE A 129 -18.53 7.29 -2.60
CA ILE A 129 -19.56 8.27 -2.23
C ILE A 129 -20.47 7.60 -1.21
N ILE A 130 -20.84 8.31 -0.14
CA ILE A 130 -21.86 7.84 0.79
C ILE A 130 -23.22 8.19 0.19
N SER A 131 -24.02 7.17 -0.14
CA SER A 131 -25.39 7.36 -0.62
C SER A 131 -26.30 7.85 0.52
N ASN A 132 -27.50 8.33 0.17
CA ASN A 132 -28.51 8.75 1.15
C ASN A 132 -28.90 7.63 2.13
N ASP A 133 -28.73 6.36 1.72
CA ASP A 133 -28.99 5.18 2.55
C ASP A 133 -27.76 4.76 3.38
N LEU A 134 -26.75 5.64 3.50
CA LEU A 134 -25.48 5.40 4.20
C LEU A 134 -24.65 4.23 3.61
N LYS A 135 -24.93 3.83 2.37
CA LYS A 135 -24.11 2.83 1.66
C LYS A 135 -22.96 3.52 0.95
N ILE A 136 -21.78 2.91 0.99
CA ILE A 136 -20.63 3.40 0.22
C ILE A 136 -20.76 2.84 -1.20
N VAL A 137 -21.03 3.72 -2.16
CA VAL A 137 -21.09 3.41 -3.59
C VAL A 137 -19.85 3.95 -4.31
N ASN A 138 -19.52 3.38 -5.46
CA ASN A 138 -18.34 3.82 -6.19
C ASN A 138 -18.58 5.20 -6.81
N PHE A 139 -17.58 6.07 -6.76
CA PHE A 139 -17.65 7.38 -7.41
C PHE A 139 -17.87 7.21 -8.92
N GLY A 140 -19.00 7.72 -9.42
CA GLY A 140 -19.40 7.58 -10.82
C GLY A 140 -20.46 6.50 -11.10
N GLN A 141 -20.83 5.68 -10.11
CA GLN A 141 -22.07 4.90 -10.20
C GLN A 141 -23.26 5.87 -10.14
N LYS A 142 -24.05 5.90 -11.22
CA LYS A 142 -25.37 6.52 -11.26
C LYS A 142 -26.41 5.55 -10.73
#